data_AF-A0A4Q3RXP5-F1
#
_entry.id   AF-A0A4Q3RXP5-F1
#
_cell.length_a   1.000
_cell.length_b   1.000
_cell.length_c   1.000
_cell.angle_alpha   90.00
_cell.angle_beta   90.00
_cell.angle_gamma   90.00
#
_symmetry.space_group_name_H-M   'P 1'
#
loop_
_entity.id
_entity.type
_entity.pdbx_description
1 polymer ?
#
loop_
_entity_poly.entity_id
_entity_poly.type
_entity_poly.pdbx_seq_one_letter_code
_entity_poly.pdbx_strand_id
1 'polypeptide(L)' 'QSSFFDSLSFTNKKEYIEWIVTAKREETRTERIAGTIERLAKKWKNPRNL' A
#
# COMPACT_ATOMS: atom_id res chain seq x y z
N GLN A 1 3.63 14.82 -2.25
CA GLN A 1 2.65 14.46 -3.30
C GLN A 1 1.95 13.17 -2.85
N SER A 2 0.66 13.26 -2.49
CA SER A 2 -0.12 12.13 -1.93
C SER A 2 -1.39 11.84 -2.74
N SER A 3 -1.46 12.30 -4.00
CA SER A 3 -2.71 12.34 -4.76
C SER A 3 -3.10 11.00 -5.39
N PHE A 4 -2.15 10.11 -5.68
CA PHE A 4 -2.50 8.84 -6.33
C PHE A 4 -3.23 7.91 -5.36
N PHE A 5 -2.69 7.72 -4.15
CA PHE A 5 -3.38 6.96 -3.11
C PHE A 5 -4.76 7.55 -2.82
N ASP A 6 -4.87 8.88 -2.77
CA ASP A 6 -6.15 9.51 -2.45
C ASP A 6 -7.21 9.33 -3.56
N SER A 7 -6.77 9.24 -4.82
CA SER A 7 -7.62 8.90 -5.97
C SER A 7 -8.05 7.43 -6.04
N LEU A 8 -7.43 6.53 -5.26
CA LEU A 8 -7.82 5.13 -5.22
C LEU A 8 -9.16 4.93 -4.51
N SER A 9 -9.92 3.95 -4.98
CA SER A 9 -11.17 3.52 -4.35
C SER A 9 -10.92 3.00 -2.94
N PHE A 10 -11.93 3.08 -2.07
CA PHE A 10 -11.87 2.61 -0.68
C PHE A 10 -11.34 1.18 -0.55
N THR A 11 -11.75 0.27 -1.45
CA THR A 11 -11.28 -1.12 -1.48
C THR A 11 -9.76 -1.22 -1.67
N ASN A 12 -9.20 -0.45 -2.60
CA ASN A 12 -7.76 -0.43 -2.86
C ASN A 12 -6.97 0.15 -1.70
N LYS A 13 -7.47 1.24 -1.09
CA LYS A 13 -6.90 1.81 0.14
C LYS A 13 -6.90 0.77 1.27
N LYS A 14 -8.04 0.05 1.44
CA LYS A 14 -8.19 -1.01 2.44
C LYS A 14 -7.19 -2.14 2.21
N GLU A 15 -6.99 -2.60 0.98
CA GLU A 15 -6.02 -3.68 0.69
C GLU A 15 -4.58 -3.31 1.07
N TYR A 16 -4.14 -2.08 0.79
CA TYR A 16 -2.82 -1.61 1.22
C TYR A 16 -2.70 -1.56 2.73
N ILE A 17 -3.72 -1.02 3.42
CA ILE A 17 -3.76 -0.95 4.88
C ILE A 17 -3.74 -2.36 5.46
N GLU A 18 -4.61 -3.26 4.98
CA GLU A 18 -4.68 -4.66 5.41
C GLU A 18 -3.34 -5.37 5.22
N TRP A 19 -2.69 -5.15 4.07
CA TRP A 19 -1.35 -5.67 3.83
C TRP A 19 -0.33 -5.13 4.83
N ILE A 20 -0.37 -3.85 5.21
CA ILE A 20 0.57 -3.28 6.18
C ILE A 20 0.26 -3.80 7.60
N VAL A 21 -1.00 -3.80 8.03
CA VAL A 21 -1.40 -4.16 9.40
C VAL A 21 -1.33 -5.66 9.67
N THR A 22 -1.45 -6.52 8.64
CA THR A 22 -1.26 -7.97 8.77
C THR A 22 0.20 -8.36 9.04
N ALA A 23 1.16 -7.44 8.88
CA ALA A 23 2.54 -7.69 9.27
C ALA A 23 2.67 -7.75 10.79
N LYS A 24 3.08 -8.92 11.31
CA LYS A 24 3.29 -9.17 12.75
C LYS A 24 4.59 -8.53 13.27
N ARG A 25 5.57 -8.33 12.41
CA ARG A 25 6.87 -7.71 12.74
C ARG A 25 6.89 -6.26 12.29
N GLU A 26 7.44 -5.39 13.13
CA GLU A 26 7.56 -3.95 12.83
C GLU A 26 8.46 -3.70 11.63
N GLU A 27 9.57 -4.43 11.51
CA GLU A 27 10.48 -4.36 10.36
C GLU A 27 9.73 -4.63 9.05
N THR A 28 8.97 -5.71 8.99
CA THR A 28 8.13 -6.05 7.83
C THR A 28 7.04 -5.01 7.58
N ARG A 29 6.50 -4.37 8.63
CA ARG A 29 5.52 -3.28 8.48
C ARG A 29 6.18 -2.09 7.78
N THR A 30 7.37 -1.70 8.20
CA THR A 30 8.16 -0.62 7.61
C THR A 30 8.49 -0.92 6.15
N GLU A 31 8.93 -2.15 5.84
CA GLU A 31 9.17 -2.59 4.46
C GLU A 31 7.89 -2.51 3.61
N ARG A 32 6.74 -2.93 4.14
CA ARG A 32 5.46 -2.85 3.41
C ARG A 32 5.01 -1.41 3.19
N ILE A 33 5.26 -0.51 4.13
CA ILE A 33 4.97 0.92 3.97
C ILE A 33 5.85 1.51 2.86
N ALA A 34 7.16 1.25 2.90
CA ALA A 34 8.09 1.69 1.87
C ALA A 34 7.71 1.14 0.48
N GLY A 35 7.43 -0.17 0.39
CA GLY A 35 6.98 -0.80 -0.84
C GLY A 35 5.62 -0.29 -1.32
N THR A 36 4.74 0.16 -0.42
CA THR A 36 3.47 0.80 -0.80
C THR A 36 3.73 2.10 -1.55
N ILE A 37 4.66 2.93 -1.07
CA ILE A 37 5.03 4.19 -1.73
C ILE A 37 5.62 3.92 -3.12
N GLU A 38 6.54 2.96 -3.24
CA GLU A 38 7.12 2.59 -4.54
C GLU A 38 6.08 2.09 -5.54
N ARG A 39 5.11 1.29 -5.08
CA ARG A 39 4.04 0.75 -5.92
C ARG A 39 3.07 1.85 -6.35
N LEU A 40 2.74 2.78 -5.46
CA LEU A 40 1.92 3.94 -5.80
C LEU A 40 2.63 4.84 -6.82
N ALA A 41 3.95 5.00 -6.71
CA ALA A 41 4.75 5.69 -7.73
C ALA A 41 4.69 4.98 -9.09
N LYS A 42 4.62 3.64 -9.11
CA LYS A 42 4.39 2.82 -10.30
C LYS A 42 2.93 2.78 -10.78
N LYS A 43 2.02 3.56 -10.19
CA LYS A 43 0.57 3.58 -10.47
C LYS A 43 -0.15 2.25 -10.20
N TRP A 44 0.38 1.42 -9.29
CA TRP A 44 -0.28 0.19 -8.89
C TRP A 44 -1.43 0.50 -7.94
N LYS A 45 -2.58 -0.13 -8.18
CA LYS A 45 -3.81 0.13 -7.41
C LYS A 45 -3.92 -0.76 -6.18
N ASN A 46 -3.14 -1.83 -6.09
CA ASN A 46 -3.24 -2.81 -5.01
C ASN A 46 -1.85 -3.41 -4.71
N PRO A 47 -1.61 -3.89 -3.48
CA PRO A 47 -0.34 -4.51 -3.11
C PRO A 47 -0.10 -5.87 -3.79
N ARG A 48 -1.11 -6.50 -4.36
CA ARG A 48 -0.93 -7.74 -5.13
C ARG A 48 -0.70 -7.50 -6.62
N ASN A 49 -1.10 -6.31 -7.13
CA ASN A 49 -1.11 -5.96 -8.55
C ASN A 49 -1.50 -7.16 -9.44
N LEU A 50 -2.64 -7.78 -9.10
CA LEU A 50 -3.28 -8.83 -9.88
C LEU A 50 -3.98 -8.21 -11.09
#